data_AF-A0AB38P5M9-F1
#
_entry.id   AF-A0AB38P5M9-F1
#
_cell.length_a   1.000
_cell.length_b   1.000
_cell.length_c   1.000
_cell.angle_alpha   90.00
_cell.angle_beta   90.00
_cell.angle_gamma   90.00
#
_symmetry.space_group_name_H-M   'P 1'
#
loop_
_entity.id
_entity.type
_entity.pdbx_description
1 polymer ?
#
loop_
_entity_poly.entity_id
_entity_poly.type
_entity_poly.pdbx_seq_one_letter_code
_entity_poly.pdbx_strand_id
1 'polypeptide(L)'
;MKSIEFHPADYDTQGRLRLPFLFWCVLLLQARTWVLFVMAGASRGQGDTLLNLFYPDHDAFWLGLLPGVPAVLAFLCSGRRQVIPRVWSALRGLLILAQVVLLGWQPWLWLNGEPLSGIGVALVVADIVALLWLLTNPRLCACFTPEKD
;
A
#
# COMPACT_ATOMS: atom_id res chain seq x y z
N MET A 1 21.67 -22.55 -1.97
CA MET A 1 20.88 -21.34 -2.34
C MET A 1 19.98 -21.75 -3.48
N LYS A 2 18.66 -21.79 -3.27
CA LYS A 2 17.70 -22.23 -4.29
C LYS A 2 17.67 -21.16 -5.38
N SER A 3 18.20 -21.45 -6.56
CA SER A 3 18.12 -20.58 -7.72
C SER A 3 16.66 -20.33 -8.01
N ILE A 4 16.21 -19.10 -7.78
CA ILE A 4 14.89 -18.68 -8.23
C ILE A 4 15.01 -18.56 -9.73
N GLU A 5 14.66 -19.61 -10.46
CA GLU A 5 14.53 -19.54 -11.92
C GLU A 5 13.38 -18.56 -12.22
N PHE A 6 13.77 -17.40 -12.75
CA PHE A 6 12.83 -16.39 -13.23
C PHE A 6 12.50 -16.73 -14.67
N HIS A 7 11.22 -16.95 -14.96
CA HIS A 7 10.77 -17.27 -16.32
C HIS A 7 10.97 -16.04 -17.22
N PRO A 8 11.43 -16.17 -18.48
CA PRO A 8 11.65 -15.03 -19.38
C PRO A 8 10.37 -14.19 -19.64
N ALA A 9 9.19 -14.74 -19.37
CA ALA A 9 7.91 -14.03 -19.42
C ALA A 9 7.66 -13.06 -18.24
N ASP A 10 8.41 -13.19 -17.15
CA ASP A 10 8.35 -12.27 -16.00
C ASP A 10 9.11 -10.95 -16.28
N TYR A 11 9.85 -10.89 -17.39
CA TYR A 11 10.58 -9.70 -17.82
C TYR A 11 9.76 -8.91 -18.85
N ASP A 12 9.74 -7.60 -18.68
CA ASP A 12 9.15 -6.68 -19.64
C ASP A 12 10.01 -6.61 -20.93
N THR A 13 9.47 -6.02 -22.00
CA THR A 13 10.17 -5.87 -23.30
C THR A 13 11.52 -5.14 -23.22
N GLN A 14 11.81 -4.49 -22.09
CA GLN A 14 13.09 -3.85 -21.77
C GLN A 14 14.01 -4.69 -20.85
N GLY A 15 13.73 -5.98 -20.65
CA GLY A 15 14.56 -6.90 -19.84
C GLY A 15 14.45 -6.68 -18.33
N ARG A 16 13.35 -6.09 -17.84
CA ARG A 16 13.16 -5.77 -16.41
C ARG A 16 12.04 -6.59 -15.79
N LEU A 17 12.25 -7.11 -14.58
CA LEU A 17 11.24 -7.88 -13.87
C LEU A 17 9.96 -7.05 -13.66
N ARG A 18 8.84 -7.53 -14.20
CA ARG A 18 7.52 -6.92 -14.04
C ARG A 18 7.12 -6.97 -12.58
N LEU A 19 6.50 -5.88 -12.09
CA LEU A 19 5.97 -5.88 -10.75
C LEU A 19 4.82 -6.90 -10.70
N PRO A 20 4.85 -7.86 -9.76
CA PRO A 20 3.82 -8.88 -9.66
C PRO A 20 2.46 -8.24 -9.38
N PHE A 21 1.38 -8.83 -9.89
CA PHE A 21 0.02 -8.34 -9.69
C PHE A 21 -0.31 -8.05 -8.22
N LEU A 22 0.16 -8.93 -7.32
CA LEU A 22 0.01 -8.77 -5.87
C LEU A 22 0.56 -7.46 -5.33
N PHE A 23 1.64 -6.91 -5.91
CA PHE A 23 2.16 -5.60 -5.49
C PHE A 23 1.11 -4.50 -5.70
N TRP A 24 0.41 -4.51 -6.83
CA TRP A 24 -0.66 -3.55 -7.10
C TRP A 24 -1.86 -3.75 -6.17
N CYS A 25 -2.21 -4.98 -5.84
CA CYS A 25 -3.22 -5.26 -4.82
C CYS A 25 -2.84 -4.69 -3.45
N VAL A 26 -1.57 -4.84 -3.03
CA VAL A 26 -1.08 -4.25 -1.77
C VAL A 26 -1.15 -2.72 -1.82
N LEU A 27 -0.72 -2.10 -2.92
CA LEU A 27 -0.83 -0.65 -3.07
C LEU A 27 -2.29 -0.18 -2.97
N LEU A 28 -3.22 -0.91 -3.57
CA LEU A 28 -4.65 -0.59 -3.52
C LEU A 28 -5.22 -0.76 -2.12
N LEU A 29 -4.82 -1.82 -1.40
CA LEU A 29 -5.19 -2.07 -0.01
C LEU A 29 -4.67 -0.95 0.91
N GLN A 30 -3.42 -0.54 0.71
CA GLN A 30 -2.77 0.51 1.48
C GLN A 30 -3.31 1.91 1.15
N ALA A 31 -3.68 2.13 -0.11
CA ALA A 31 -4.34 3.36 -0.58
C ALA A 31 -5.86 3.34 -0.38
N ARG A 32 -6.44 2.40 0.39
CA ARG A 32 -7.90 2.28 0.57
C ARG A 32 -8.56 3.59 1.03
N THR A 33 -7.93 4.31 1.95
CA THR A 33 -8.43 5.61 2.44
C THR A 33 -8.34 6.69 1.38
N TRP A 34 -7.32 6.66 0.52
CA TRP A 34 -7.23 7.52 -0.67
C TRP A 34 -8.30 7.19 -1.71
N VAL A 35 -8.59 5.91 -1.94
CA VAL A 35 -9.67 5.50 -2.86
C VAL A 35 -11.01 6.02 -2.35
N LEU A 36 -11.29 5.84 -1.07
CA LEU A 36 -12.50 6.40 -0.43
C LEU A 36 -12.54 7.93 -0.52
N PHE A 37 -11.41 8.61 -0.30
CA PHE A 37 -11.30 10.06 -0.46
C PHE A 37 -11.63 10.51 -1.89
N VAL A 38 -11.04 9.88 -2.90
CA VAL A 38 -11.28 10.23 -4.31
C VAL A 38 -12.73 9.96 -4.70
N MET A 39 -13.33 8.85 -4.24
CA MET A 39 -14.75 8.56 -4.47
C MET A 39 -15.66 9.60 -3.80
N ALA A 40 -15.36 9.97 -2.55
CA ALA A 40 -16.10 11.00 -1.83
C ALA A 40 -15.97 12.38 -2.51
N GLY A 41 -14.76 12.74 -2.96
CA GLY A 41 -14.49 14.00 -3.67
C GLY A 41 -15.02 14.04 -5.11
N ALA A 42 -15.18 12.89 -5.76
CA ALA A 42 -15.82 12.77 -7.07
C ALA A 42 -17.35 12.93 -6.97
N SER A 43 -17.95 12.53 -5.85
CA SER A 43 -19.38 12.69 -5.56
C SER A 43 -19.70 13.99 -4.82
N ARG A 44 -19.39 15.15 -5.45
CA ARG A 44 -19.53 16.48 -4.84
C ARG A 44 -20.95 16.87 -4.38
N GLY A 45 -21.99 16.14 -4.78
CA GLY A 45 -23.38 16.44 -4.42
C GLY A 45 -23.92 15.69 -3.18
N GLN A 46 -23.29 14.59 -2.80
CA GLN A 46 -23.76 13.71 -1.71
C GLN A 46 -22.62 13.35 -0.73
N GLY A 47 -21.37 13.57 -1.13
CA GLY A 47 -20.15 13.29 -0.38
C GLY A 47 -19.99 14.14 0.87
N ASP A 48 -20.29 15.45 0.84
CA ASP A 48 -20.21 16.30 2.05
C ASP A 48 -21.24 15.88 3.11
N THR A 49 -22.47 15.55 2.70
CA THR A 49 -23.52 15.11 3.62
C THR A 49 -23.25 13.71 4.18
N LEU A 50 -22.64 12.81 3.40
CA LEU A 50 -22.21 11.48 3.86
C LEU A 50 -20.93 11.53 4.69
N LEU A 51 -19.95 12.37 4.35
CA LEU A 51 -18.72 12.57 5.14
C LEU A 51 -19.05 13.15 6.50
N ASN A 52 -19.93 14.15 6.56
CA ASN A 52 -20.32 14.78 7.82
C ASN A 52 -21.24 13.88 8.67
N LEU A 53 -21.96 12.93 8.03
CA LEU A 53 -22.79 11.94 8.72
C LEU A 53 -21.99 10.71 9.20
N PHE A 54 -20.97 10.28 8.47
CA PHE A 54 -20.15 9.11 8.82
C PHE A 54 -18.87 9.46 9.60
N TYR A 55 -18.33 10.67 9.46
CA TYR A 55 -17.08 11.13 10.09
C TYR A 55 -17.14 12.64 10.43
N PRO A 56 -17.83 13.04 11.52
CA PRO A 56 -17.76 14.41 12.03
C PRO A 56 -16.35 14.79 12.52
N ASP A 57 -15.49 13.80 12.79
CA ASP A 57 -14.08 13.99 13.15
C ASP A 57 -13.16 13.87 11.93
N HIS A 58 -12.87 15.03 11.33
CA HIS A 58 -11.96 15.14 10.19
C HIS A 58 -10.53 14.67 10.52
N ASP A 59 -10.10 14.73 11.78
CA ASP A 59 -8.75 14.34 12.20
C ASP A 59 -8.48 12.84 12.02
N ALA A 60 -9.46 11.98 12.36
CA ALA A 60 -9.33 10.54 12.15
C ALA A 60 -9.20 10.16 10.67
N PHE A 61 -9.88 10.93 9.80
CA PHE A 61 -9.81 10.76 8.36
C PHE A 61 -8.44 11.18 7.79
N TRP A 62 -7.94 12.35 8.15
CA TRP A 62 -6.60 12.83 7.74
C TRP A 62 -5.49 11.92 8.25
N LEU A 63 -5.61 11.42 9.49
CA LEU A 63 -4.69 10.44 10.06
C LEU A 63 -4.74 9.09 9.32
N GLY A 64 -5.92 8.66 8.85
CA GLY A 64 -6.07 7.49 8.01
C GLY A 64 -5.51 7.64 6.58
N LEU A 65 -5.32 8.87 6.11
CA LEU A 65 -4.77 9.19 4.79
C LEU A 65 -3.23 9.08 4.77
N LEU A 66 -2.60 9.39 5.90
CA LEU A 66 -1.15 9.42 6.12
C LEU A 66 -0.44 8.09 5.74
N PRO A 67 -0.94 6.90 6.16
CA PRO A 67 -0.35 5.61 5.81
C PRO A 67 -0.50 5.23 4.33
N GLY A 68 -1.42 5.87 3.60
CA GLY A 68 -1.62 5.61 2.16
C GLY A 68 -0.68 6.42 1.26
N VAL A 69 -0.05 7.48 1.78
CA VAL A 69 0.89 8.33 1.02
C VAL A 69 2.04 7.52 0.40
N PRO A 70 2.69 6.58 1.11
CA PRO A 70 3.74 5.75 0.54
C PRO A 70 3.27 4.89 -0.63
N ALA A 71 2.02 4.41 -0.60
CA ALA A 71 1.46 3.61 -1.68
C ALA A 71 1.21 4.43 -2.95
N VAL A 72 0.70 5.65 -2.79
CA VAL A 72 0.51 6.58 -3.92
C VAL A 72 1.87 7.00 -4.51
N LEU A 73 2.85 7.28 -3.66
CA LEU A 73 4.21 7.56 -4.12
C LEU A 73 4.80 6.36 -4.86
N ALA A 74 4.56 5.12 -4.38
CA ALA A 74 5.04 3.92 -5.04
C ALA A 74 4.41 3.74 -6.42
N PHE A 75 3.11 4.00 -6.52
CA PHE A 75 2.35 3.98 -7.76
C PHE A 75 2.85 5.04 -8.77
N LEU A 76 3.12 6.26 -8.32
CA LEU A 76 3.64 7.34 -9.19
C LEU A 76 5.10 7.07 -9.58
N CYS A 77 5.93 6.62 -8.64
CA CYS A 77 7.33 6.32 -8.87
C CYS A 77 7.53 5.04 -9.68
N SER A 78 6.57 4.11 -9.75
CA SER A 78 6.72 2.89 -10.55
C SER A 78 6.89 3.19 -12.03
N GLY A 79 6.27 4.26 -12.54
CA GLY A 79 6.49 4.74 -13.92
C GLY A 79 7.85 5.43 -14.12
N ARG A 80 8.44 5.99 -13.06
CA ARG A 80 9.71 6.75 -13.12
C ARG A 80 10.89 6.03 -12.46
N ARG A 81 10.77 4.70 -12.28
CA ARG A 81 11.74 3.81 -11.63
C ARG A 81 13.18 3.96 -12.16
N GLN A 82 13.35 4.47 -13.39
CA GLN A 82 14.66 4.67 -14.03
C GLN A 82 15.42 5.92 -13.56
N VAL A 83 14.73 6.98 -13.15
CA VAL A 83 15.39 8.27 -12.88
C VAL A 83 15.92 8.32 -11.45
N ILE A 84 15.35 7.54 -10.52
CA ILE A 84 15.64 7.67 -9.09
C ILE A 84 15.72 6.30 -8.37
N PRO A 85 16.76 5.48 -8.64
CA PRO A 85 16.90 4.15 -8.05
C PRO A 85 17.03 4.18 -6.50
N ARG A 86 17.63 5.24 -5.95
CA ARG A 86 17.73 5.45 -4.49
C ARG A 86 16.36 5.67 -3.83
N VAL A 87 15.53 6.53 -4.43
CA VAL A 87 14.16 6.78 -3.93
C VAL A 87 13.32 5.53 -4.06
N TRP A 88 13.45 4.79 -5.16
CA TRP A 88 12.78 3.51 -5.35
C TRP A 88 13.11 2.52 -4.23
N SER A 89 14.40 2.38 -3.87
CA SER A 89 14.82 1.51 -2.76
C SER A 89 14.28 1.96 -1.41
N ALA A 90 14.34 3.27 -1.11
CA ALA A 90 13.78 3.85 0.12
C ALA A 90 12.27 3.65 0.22
N LEU A 91 11.57 3.66 -0.91
CA LEU A 91 10.14 3.48 -1.01
C LEU A 91 9.67 2.12 -0.50
N ARG A 92 10.48 1.06 -0.64
CA ARG A 92 10.19 -0.23 -0.02
C ARG A 92 10.12 -0.11 1.50
N GLY A 93 11.08 0.58 2.12
CA GLY A 93 11.07 0.83 3.57
C GLY A 93 9.85 1.64 3.99
N LEU A 94 9.50 2.64 3.19
CA LEU A 94 8.31 3.48 3.40
C LEU A 94 7.00 2.67 3.32
N LEU A 95 6.88 1.76 2.35
CA LEU A 95 5.74 0.85 2.20
C LEU A 95 5.62 -0.08 3.41
N ILE A 96 6.72 -0.69 3.86
CA ILE A 96 6.73 -1.57 5.04
C ILE A 96 6.30 -0.77 6.28
N LEU A 97 6.88 0.42 6.49
CA LEU A 97 6.55 1.26 7.63
C LEU A 97 5.06 1.59 7.65
N ALA A 98 4.51 2.04 6.52
CA ALA A 98 3.09 2.37 6.46
C ALA A 98 2.18 1.14 6.58
N GLN A 99 2.59 -0.03 6.09
CA GLN A 99 1.87 -1.28 6.31
C GLN A 99 1.83 -1.66 7.79
N VAL A 100 2.93 -1.47 8.53
CA VAL A 100 2.99 -1.64 9.99
C VAL A 100 2.08 -0.64 10.70
N VAL A 101 2.09 0.62 10.26
CA VAL A 101 1.21 1.66 10.82
C VAL A 101 -0.27 1.30 10.61
N LEU A 102 -0.67 0.89 9.41
CA LEU A 102 -2.05 0.44 9.12
C LEU A 102 -2.46 -0.74 10.00
N LEU A 103 -1.55 -1.71 10.14
CA LEU A 103 -1.77 -2.91 10.94
C LEU A 103 -1.88 -2.63 12.43
N GLY A 104 -1.18 -1.60 12.94
CA GLY A 104 -1.34 -1.11 14.31
C GLY A 104 -2.56 -0.19 14.51
N TRP A 105 -3.01 0.48 13.45
CA TRP A 105 -4.12 1.42 13.50
C TRP A 105 -5.46 0.75 13.80
N GLN A 106 -5.76 -0.39 13.16
CA GLN A 106 -7.02 -1.11 13.37
C GLN A 106 -7.19 -1.61 14.82
N PRO A 107 -6.19 -2.29 15.42
CA PRO A 107 -6.23 -2.68 16.83
C PRO A 107 -6.34 -1.48 17.77
N TRP A 108 -5.65 -0.37 17.47
CA TRP A 108 -5.75 0.85 18.25
C TRP A 108 -7.18 1.38 18.29
N LEU A 109 -7.88 1.43 17.14
CA LEU A 109 -9.29 1.85 17.09
C LEU A 109 -10.20 0.92 17.90
N TRP A 110 -10.01 -0.40 17.83
CA TRP A 110 -10.77 -1.35 18.65
C TRP A 110 -10.56 -1.15 20.15
N LEU A 111 -9.33 -0.82 20.57
CA LEU A 111 -9.04 -0.49 21.98
C LEU A 111 -9.73 0.81 22.43
N ASN A 112 -9.98 1.75 21.50
CA ASN A 112 -10.74 2.98 21.75
C ASN A 112 -12.26 2.80 21.71
N GLY A 113 -12.75 1.55 21.57
CA GLY A 113 -14.18 1.23 21.67
C GLY A 113 -14.91 1.05 20.35
N GLU A 114 -14.22 1.05 19.20
CA GLU A 114 -14.83 0.72 17.92
C GLU A 114 -15.31 -0.75 17.88
N PRO A 115 -16.50 -1.03 17.32
CA PRO A 115 -17.02 -2.38 17.22
C PRO A 115 -16.11 -3.26 16.33
N LEU A 116 -15.83 -4.47 16.81
CA LEU A 116 -15.15 -5.50 16.02
C LEU A 116 -16.03 -5.93 14.85
N SER A 117 -15.87 -5.26 13.72
CA SER A 117 -16.52 -5.62 12.46
C SER A 117 -15.76 -6.74 11.74
N GLY A 118 -16.49 -7.69 11.13
CA GLY A 118 -15.88 -8.77 10.34
C GLY A 118 -15.03 -8.25 9.18
N ILE A 119 -15.41 -7.10 8.60
CA ILE A 119 -14.64 -6.43 7.55
C ILE A 119 -13.31 -5.90 8.10
N GLY A 120 -13.31 -5.29 9.29
CA GLY A 120 -12.08 -4.81 9.93
C GLY A 120 -11.09 -5.94 10.19
N VAL A 121 -11.58 -7.09 10.68
CA VAL A 121 -10.74 -8.28 10.92
C VAL A 121 -10.18 -8.83 9.61
N ALA A 122 -11.02 -8.97 8.57
CA ALA A 122 -10.57 -9.43 7.26
C ALA A 122 -9.50 -8.51 6.65
N LEU A 123 -9.64 -7.19 6.81
CA LEU A 123 -8.64 -6.21 6.38
C LEU A 123 -7.33 -6.34 7.14
N VAL A 124 -7.37 -6.51 8.48
CA VAL A 124 -6.15 -6.74 9.28
C VAL A 124 -5.42 -8.00 8.83
N VAL A 125 -6.17 -9.08 8.57
CA VAL A 125 -5.57 -10.33 8.04
C VAL A 125 -4.95 -10.09 6.67
N ALA A 126 -5.64 -9.37 5.77
CA ALA A 126 -5.10 -9.00 4.47
C ALA A 126 -3.83 -8.14 4.60
N ASP A 127 -3.80 -7.18 5.53
CA ASP A 127 -2.67 -6.31 5.80
C ASP A 127 -1.46 -7.10 6.36
N ILE A 128 -1.70 -8.09 7.24
CA ILE A 128 -0.67 -9.02 7.74
C ILE A 128 -0.09 -9.83 6.58
N VAL A 129 -0.94 -10.43 5.75
CA VAL A 129 -0.51 -11.24 4.60
C VAL A 129 0.30 -10.38 3.61
N ALA A 130 -0.16 -9.16 3.35
CA ALA A 130 0.54 -8.20 2.51
C ALA A 130 1.93 -7.84 3.09
N LEU A 131 2.02 -7.56 4.40
CA LEU A 131 3.28 -7.27 5.09
C LEU A 131 4.25 -8.46 4.99
N LEU A 132 3.78 -9.66 5.33
CA LEU A 132 4.58 -10.89 5.23
C LEU A 132 5.04 -11.12 3.80
N TRP A 133 4.18 -10.91 2.82
CA TRP A 133 4.53 -11.03 1.41
C TRP A 133 5.60 -9.99 1.01
N LEU A 134 5.51 -8.74 1.47
CA LEU A 134 6.48 -7.67 1.20
C LEU A 134 7.86 -7.94 1.85
N LEU A 135 7.88 -8.59 3.01
CA LEU A 135 9.08 -8.97 3.72
C LEU A 135 9.73 -10.23 3.13
N THR A 136 8.93 -11.23 2.78
CA THR A 136 9.41 -12.57 2.43
C THR A 136 9.71 -12.74 0.94
N ASN A 137 9.20 -11.87 0.04
CA ASN A 137 9.42 -12.03 -1.39
C ASN A 137 10.80 -11.56 -1.86
N PRO A 138 11.74 -12.47 -2.17
CA PRO A 138 13.04 -12.11 -2.72
C PRO A 138 12.94 -11.47 -4.12
N ARG A 139 11.88 -11.81 -4.89
CA ARG A 139 11.61 -11.21 -6.21
C ARG A 139 11.38 -9.71 -6.11
N LEU A 140 10.65 -9.27 -5.08
CA LEU A 140 10.40 -7.86 -4.83
C LEU A 140 11.69 -7.17 -4.36
N CYS A 141 12.46 -7.79 -3.47
CA CYS A 141 13.77 -7.29 -3.07
C CYS A 141 14.69 -7.07 -4.28
N ALA A 142 14.75 -8.03 -5.21
CA ALA A 142 15.52 -7.87 -6.44
C ALA A 142 15.02 -6.68 -7.29
N CYS A 143 13.72 -6.39 -7.30
CA CYS A 143 13.18 -5.20 -7.96
C CYS A 143 13.55 -3.87 -7.28
N PHE A 144 13.81 -3.87 -5.98
CA PHE A 144 14.09 -2.66 -5.20
C PHE A 144 15.58 -2.44 -4.92
N THR A 145 16.43 -3.42 -5.22
CA THR A 145 17.88 -3.31 -5.08
C THR A 145 18.44 -2.68 -6.35
N PRO A 146 19.11 -1.51 -6.28
CA PRO A 146 19.89 -1.03 -7.42
C PRO A 146 20.97 -2.06 -7.71
N GLU A 147 21.14 -2.42 -8.98
CA GLU A 147 22.30 -3.19 -9.44
C GLU A 147 23.54 -2.40 -9.01
N LYS A 148 24.30 -2.96 -8.05
CA LYS A 148 25.54 -2.34 -7.59
C LYS A 148 26.57 -2.61 -8.69
N ASP A 149 26.91 -1.56 -9.43
CA ASP A 149 28.17 -1.49 -10.18
C ASP A 149 29.37 -1.69 -9.24
#